data_AF-A0A2G9R8C4-F1
#
_entry.id   AF-A0A2G9R8C4-F1
#
_cell.length_a   1.000
_cell.length_b   1.000
_cell.length_c   1.000
_cell.angle_alpha   90.00
_cell.angle_beta   90.00
_cell.angle_gamma   90.00
#
_symmetry.space_group_name_H-M   'P 1'
#
loop_
_entity.id
_entity.type
_entity.pdbx_description
1 polymer ?
#
loop_
_entity_poly.entity_id
_entity_poly.type
_entity_poly.pdbx_seq_one_letter_code
_entity_poly.pdbx_strand_id
1 'polypeptide(L)' 'MAFEEMVEMVSILRREDYDGKKGPYTRPNMRKDKIMASVVTALEAKFGTKQAKDQLKKRWSDLKSWEPERYW' A
#
# COMPACT_ATOMS: atom_id res chain seq x y z
N MET A 1 8.54 -11.26 2.33
CA MET A 1 8.61 -9.94 2.95
C MET A 1 8.99 -10.14 4.38
N ALA A 2 10.01 -9.42 4.83
CA ALA A 2 10.30 -9.29 6.24
C ALA A 2 9.19 -8.46 6.92
N PHE A 3 9.04 -8.63 8.24
CA PHE A 3 8.08 -7.87 9.04
C PHE A 3 8.30 -6.35 8.91
N GLU A 4 9.55 -5.90 8.87
CA GLU A 4 9.91 -4.49 8.68
C GLU A 4 9.44 -3.93 7.32
N GLU A 5 9.57 -4.69 6.23
CA GLU A 5 9.06 -4.30 4.90
C GLU A 5 7.53 -4.16 4.90
N MET A 6 6.83 -5.03 5.65
CA MET A 6 5.38 -5.01 5.77
C MET A 6 4.90 -3.80 6.59
N VAL A 7 5.59 -3.47 7.68
CA VAL A 7 5.31 -2.28 8.51
C VAL A 7 5.53 -1.00 7.70
N GLU A 8 6.63 -0.91 6.94
CA GLU A 8 6.89 0.24 6.07
C GLU A 8 5.79 0.40 5.01
N MET A 9 5.37 -0.68 4.37
CA MET A 9 4.28 -0.66 3.38
C MET A 9 2.95 -0.18 3.99
N VAL A 10 2.55 -0.71 5.16
CA VAL A 10 1.33 -0.31 5.86
C VAL A 10 1.39 1.16 6.29
N SER A 11 2.56 1.66 6.68
CA SER A 11 2.75 3.06 7.04
C SER A 11 2.54 4.01 5.85
N ILE A 12 3.02 3.65 4.65
CA ILE A 12 2.84 4.42 3.41
C ILE A 12 1.38 4.36 2.97
N LEU A 13 0.76 3.19 3.05
CA LEU A 13 -0.66 3.00 2.77
C LEU A 13 -1.51 3.92 3.64
N ARG A 14 -1.25 3.94 4.95
CA ARG A 14 -1.96 4.82 5.88
C ARG A 14 -1.66 6.29 5.62
N ARG A 15 -0.45 6.66 5.18
CA ARG A 15 -0.13 8.07 4.88
C ARG A 15 -0.82 8.57 3.60
N GLU A 16 -0.79 7.78 2.53
CA GLU A 16 -1.30 8.19 1.21
C GLU A 16 -2.82 7.94 1.03
N ASP A 17 -3.39 6.95 1.74
CA ASP A 17 -4.84 6.66 1.70
C ASP A 17 -5.65 7.57 2.63
N TYR A 18 -5.04 8.06 3.71
CA TYR A 18 -5.66 8.93 4.72
C TYR A 18 -5.53 10.43 4.43
N ASP A 19 -4.84 10.81 3.35
CA ASP A 19 -4.82 12.19 2.85
C ASP A 19 -6.22 12.54 2.28
N GLY A 20 -7.17 12.79 3.18
CA GLY A 20 -8.58 13.16 2.93
C GLY A 20 -8.76 14.51 2.21
N LYS A 21 -7.72 14.99 1.53
CA LYS A 21 -7.68 16.24 0.76
C LYS A 21 -8.20 16.09 -0.67
N LYS A 22 -8.54 14.88 -1.13
CA LYS A 22 -8.99 14.63 -2.51
C LYS A 22 -10.46 14.27 -2.51
N GLY A 23 -11.28 15.15 -3.08
CA GLY A 23 -12.72 14.94 -3.27
C GLY A 23 -13.06 13.66 -4.05
N PRO A 24 -14.35 13.30 -4.13
CA PRO A 24 -14.80 12.05 -4.73
C PRO A 24 -14.18 11.84 -6.12
N TYR A 25 -13.45 10.73 -6.27
CA TYR A 25 -12.53 10.49 -7.37
C TYR A 25 -13.23 10.28 -8.71
N THR A 26 -12.70 10.89 -9.77
CA THR A 26 -13.06 10.60 -11.16
C THR A 26 -12.49 9.25 -11.65
N ARG A 27 -11.40 8.74 -11.02
CA ARG A 27 -10.73 7.47 -11.39
C ARG A 27 -10.09 6.75 -10.18
N PRO A 28 -10.76 5.74 -9.60
CA PRO A 28 -10.28 4.99 -8.43
C PRO A 28 -8.92 4.27 -8.64
N ASN A 29 -8.61 3.82 -9.86
CA ASN A 29 -7.37 3.08 -10.14
C ASN A 29 -6.12 3.95 -10.06
N MET A 30 -6.21 5.24 -10.38
CA MET A 30 -5.04 6.11 -10.47
C MET A 30 -4.39 6.35 -9.10
N ARG A 31 -5.20 6.41 -8.04
CA ARG A 31 -4.71 6.52 -6.66
C ARG A 31 -4.03 5.22 -6.21
N LYS A 32 -4.64 4.08 -6.50
CA LYS A 32 -4.05 2.77 -6.18
C LYS A 32 -2.69 2.62 -6.86
N ASP A 33 -2.58 2.98 -8.13
CA ASP A 33 -1.31 2.91 -8.85
C ASP A 33 -0.24 3.85 -8.29
N LYS A 34 -0.63 5.06 -7.86
CA LYS A 34 0.30 6.02 -7.24
C LYS A 34 0.81 5.51 -5.89
N ILE A 35 -0.08 5.02 -5.04
CA ILE A 35 0.27 4.42 -3.74
C ILE A 35 1.22 3.25 -3.93
N MET A 36 0.93 2.38 -4.89
CA MET A 36 1.80 1.23 -5.21
C MET A 36 3.18 1.65 -5.71
N ALA A 37 3.26 2.72 -6.51
CA ALA A 37 4.54 3.27 -6.93
C ALA A 37 5.36 3.81 -5.75
N SER A 38 4.70 4.49 -4.79
CA SER A 38 5.35 4.97 -3.57
C SER A 38 5.87 3.83 -2.69
N VAL A 39 5.09 2.74 -2.55
CA VAL A 39 5.52 1.54 -1.79
C VAL A 39 6.74 0.89 -2.45
N VAL A 40 6.70 0.66 -3.77
CA VAL A 40 7.83 0.06 -4.50
C VAL A 40 9.09 0.91 -4.34
N THR A 41 8.96 2.23 -4.52
CA THR A 41 10.10 3.16 -4.42
C THR A 41 10.69 3.17 -3.01
N ALA A 42 9.86 3.16 -1.97
CA ALA A 42 10.32 3.17 -0.59
C ALA A 42 10.99 1.85 -0.18
N LEU A 43 10.44 0.71 -0.61
CA LEU A 43 11.03 -0.60 -0.36
C LEU A 43 12.39 -0.75 -1.06
N GLU A 44 12.49 -0.31 -2.32
CA GLU A 44 13.77 -0.31 -3.03
C GLU A 44 14.79 0.64 -2.37
N ALA A 45 14.37 1.83 -1.95
CA ALA A 45 15.26 2.80 -1.32
C ALA A 45 15.75 2.40 0.09
N LYS A 46 14.89 1.77 0.92
CA LYS A 46 15.23 1.40 2.30
C LYS A 46 15.85 0.02 2.43
N PHE A 47 15.34 -0.95 1.67
CA PHE A 47 15.71 -2.36 1.82
C PHE A 47 16.48 -2.91 0.61
N GLY A 48 16.58 -2.15 -0.49
CA GLY A 48 17.18 -2.63 -1.74
C GLY A 48 16.40 -3.77 -2.39
N THR A 49 15.18 -4.05 -1.92
CA THR A 49 14.39 -5.19 -2.37
C THR A 49 13.60 -4.83 -3.62
N LYS A 50 14.04 -5.36 -4.77
CA LYS A 50 13.28 -5.28 -6.02
C LYS A 50 12.06 -6.18 -5.95
N GLN A 51 10.93 -5.64 -5.53
CA GLN A 51 9.66 -6.35 -5.58
C GLN A 51 8.86 -6.02 -6.84
N ALA A 52 8.25 -7.06 -7.39
CA ALA A 52 7.29 -6.93 -8.47
C ALA A 52 6.01 -6.25 -7.97
N LYS A 53 5.56 -5.22 -8.68
CA LYS A 53 4.33 -4.46 -8.38
C LYS A 53 3.11 -5.38 -8.17
N ASP A 54 3.02 -6.49 -8.91
CA ASP A 54 1.93 -7.45 -8.78
C ASP A 54 2.01 -8.33 -7.52
N GLN A 55 3.21 -8.63 -7.03
CA GLN A 55 3.37 -9.35 -5.77
C GLN A 55 2.92 -8.48 -4.58
N LEU A 56 3.21 -7.19 -4.65
CA LEU A 56 2.72 -6.20 -3.68
C LEU A 56 1.21 -5.99 -3.79
N LYS A 57 0.61 -6.02 -4.99
CA LYS A 57 -0.85 -5.91 -5.14
C LYS A 57 -1.57 -7.08 -4.49
N LYS A 58 -1.07 -8.31 -4.68
CA LYS A 58 -1.62 -9.50 -4.04
C LYS A 58 -1.59 -9.36 -2.52
N ARG A 59 -0.43 -8.99 -1.96
CA ARG A 59 -0.25 -8.72 -0.53
C ARG A 59 -1.10 -7.57 -0.02
N TRP A 60 -1.33 -6.54 -0.82
CA TRP A 60 -2.25 -5.47 -0.47
C TRP A 60 -3.68 -5.99 -0.37
N SER A 61 -4.15 -6.81 -1.32
CA SER A 61 -5.46 -7.44 -1.22
C SER A 61 -5.57 -8.32 0.04
N ASP A 62 -4.51 -9.07 0.36
CA ASP A 62 -4.42 -9.88 1.59
C ASP A 62 -4.41 -9.00 2.86
N LEU A 63 -3.77 -7.83 2.84
CA LEU A 63 -3.76 -6.87 3.96
C LEU A 63 -5.12 -6.18 4.13
N LYS A 64 -5.81 -5.83 3.04
CA LYS A 64 -7.14 -5.21 3.08
C LYS A 64 -8.24 -6.19 3.47
N SER A 65 -8.07 -7.49 3.21
CA SER A 65 -8.97 -8.50 3.75
C SER A 65 -8.74 -8.77 5.25
N TRP A 66 -7.66 -8.22 5.83
CA TRP A 66 -7.32 -8.33 7.25
C TRP A 66 -7.85 -7.18 8.13
N GLU A 67 -8.51 -6.15 7.59
CA GLU A 67 -9.23 -5.11 8.37
C GLU A 67 -10.60 -4.78 7.74
N PRO A 68 -11.72 -4.65 8.48
CA PRO A 68 -12.07 -5.13 9.82
C PRO A 68 -13.44 -5.86 9.81
N GLU A 69 -13.55 -7.07 9.26
CA GLU A 69 -14.75 -7.91 9.48
C GLU A 69 -14.68 -8.67 10.82
N ARG A 70 -13.94 -8.13 11.80
CA ARG A 70 -13.65 -8.78 13.08
C ARG A 70 -13.72 -7.89 14.31
N TYR A 71 -14.33 -6.71 14.18
CA TYR A 71 -14.89 -5.99 15.33
C TYR A 71 -16.40 -6.27 15.37
N TRP A 72 -16.75 -7.41 15.98
CA TRP A 72 -18.03 -7.57 16.68
C TRP A 72 -17.75 -7.47 18.17
#